data_AF-A0AAN4YYK1-F1
#
_entry.id   AF-A0AAN4YYK1-F1
#
_cell.length_a   1.000
_cell.length_b   1.000
_cell.length_c   1.000
_cell.angle_alpha   90.00
_cell.angle_beta   90.00
_cell.angle_gamma   90.00
#
_symmetry.space_group_name_H-M   'P 1'
#
loop_
_entity.id
_entity.type
_entity.pdbx_description
1 polymer ?
#
loop_
_entity_poly.entity_id
_entity_poly.type
_entity_poly.pdbx_seq_one_letter_code
_entity_poly.pdbx_strand_id
1 'polypeptide(L)'
;MPTSTNRTKWPVSGGAVSFQPGWFQGHATAFIYINLGLGTVPDNMSHPMISPFQINGPSNEPYPGTVCLPQVPLPANISVSPGDHATIQLVETAKHGAALYNVCYMLYVPWV
;
A
#
# COMPACT_ATOMS: atom_id res chain seq x y z
N MET A 1 0.20 -7.46 -13.97
CA MET A 1 1.57 -7.39 -13.39
C MET A 1 2.04 -8.83 -13.18
N PRO A 2 3.26 -9.20 -13.59
CA PRO A 2 3.78 -10.54 -13.34
C PRO A 2 3.93 -10.80 -11.84
N THR A 3 3.54 -11.99 -11.40
CA THR A 3 3.55 -12.39 -9.99
C THR A 3 4.97 -12.67 -9.51
N SER A 4 5.40 -12.01 -8.44
CA SER A 4 6.69 -12.29 -7.80
C SER A 4 6.63 -13.55 -6.94
N THR A 5 7.73 -14.30 -6.92
CA THR A 5 7.99 -15.39 -5.96
C THR A 5 8.67 -14.91 -4.69
N ASN A 6 9.41 -13.79 -4.74
CA ASN A 6 10.00 -13.14 -3.57
C ASN A 6 8.93 -12.30 -2.88
N ARG A 7 8.57 -12.67 -1.65
CA ARG A 7 7.46 -12.10 -0.88
C ARG A 7 7.92 -11.59 0.48
N THR A 8 7.47 -10.40 0.84
CA THR A 8 7.71 -9.82 2.17
C THR A 8 6.88 -10.58 3.20
N LYS A 9 7.49 -10.94 4.33
CA LYS A 9 6.76 -11.50 5.48
C LYS A 9 5.91 -10.40 6.12
N TRP A 10 4.61 -10.63 6.21
CA TRP A 10 3.66 -9.67 6.76
C TRP A 10 2.90 -10.27 7.95
N PRO A 11 2.81 -9.61 9.11
CA PRO A 11 2.09 -10.17 10.25
C PRO A 11 0.58 -10.31 9.97
N VAL A 12 -0.02 -11.41 10.41
CA VAL A 12 -1.48 -11.68 10.30
C VAL A 12 -2.37 -10.60 10.92
N SER A 13 -1.80 -9.73 11.72
CA SER A 13 -2.46 -8.66 12.46
C SER A 13 -2.30 -7.27 11.87
N GLY A 14 -1.60 -7.17 10.74
CA GLY A 14 -1.19 -5.90 10.18
C GLY A 14 0.26 -5.54 10.50
N GLY A 15 0.79 -4.61 9.73
CA GLY A 15 2.17 -4.16 9.82
C GLY A 15 2.33 -2.75 9.29
N ALA A 16 3.58 -2.27 9.22
CA ALA A 16 3.86 -0.92 8.80
C ALA A 16 3.97 -0.79 7.27
N VAL A 17 3.39 0.27 6.71
CA VAL A 17 3.59 0.68 5.31
C VAL A 17 4.33 2.01 5.31
N SER A 18 5.46 2.07 4.61
CA SER A 18 6.28 3.27 4.44
C SER A 18 6.54 3.55 2.96
N PHE A 19 6.43 4.81 2.55
CA PHE A 19 6.63 5.24 1.17
C PHE A 19 7.06 6.70 1.09
N GLN A 20 7.62 7.10 -0.06
CA GLN A 20 8.07 8.45 -0.35
C GLN A 20 7.28 9.03 -1.53
N PRO A 21 6.24 9.83 -1.28
CA PRO A 21 5.37 10.31 -2.35
C PRO A 21 5.99 11.46 -3.16
N GLY A 22 6.84 12.27 -2.53
CA GLY A 22 7.39 13.49 -3.11
C GLY A 22 8.55 13.32 -4.09
N TRP A 23 8.91 12.10 -4.51
CA TRP A 23 10.12 11.92 -5.32
C TRP A 23 9.98 12.39 -6.78
N PHE A 24 8.75 12.48 -7.29
CA PHE A 24 8.44 12.99 -8.62
C PHE A 24 7.67 14.31 -8.55
N GLN A 25 7.83 15.15 -9.58
CA GLN A 25 7.10 16.42 -9.68
C GLN A 25 5.58 16.21 -9.75
N GLY A 26 4.82 17.20 -9.30
CA GLY A 26 3.35 17.22 -9.40
C GLY A 26 2.59 16.61 -8.22
N HIS A 27 3.30 16.30 -7.12
CA HIS A 27 2.76 15.66 -5.91
C HIS A 27 2.84 16.57 -4.67
N ALA A 28 2.62 17.89 -4.83
CA ALA A 28 2.41 18.77 -3.67
C ALA A 28 1.16 18.38 -2.89
N THR A 29 0.14 17.87 -3.58
CA THR A 29 -1.06 17.31 -2.97
C THR A 29 -1.46 16.06 -3.73
N ALA A 30 -1.69 14.96 -3.01
CA ALA A 30 -2.17 13.71 -3.58
C ALA A 30 -3.05 12.95 -2.59
N PHE A 31 -3.99 12.15 -3.09
CA PHE A 31 -4.72 11.17 -2.26
C PHE A 31 -4.04 9.82 -2.31
N ILE A 32 -3.93 9.20 -1.15
CA ILE A 32 -3.33 7.88 -0.94
C ILE A 32 -4.42 6.87 -0.62
N TYR A 33 -4.35 5.73 -1.30
CA TYR A 33 -5.18 4.56 -1.07
C TYR A 33 -4.28 3.35 -0.83
N ILE A 34 -4.64 2.51 0.15
CA ILE A 34 -3.94 1.26 0.44
C ILE A 34 -4.96 0.14 0.39
N ASN A 35 -4.81 -0.72 -0.61
CA ASN A 35 -5.74 -1.79 -0.90
C ASN A 35 -5.05 -3.16 -0.79
N LEU A 36 -5.85 -4.18 -0.52
CA LEU A 36 -5.43 -5.57 -0.40
C LEU A 36 -6.05 -6.40 -1.54
N GLY A 37 -5.19 -7.15 -2.22
CA GLY A 37 -5.56 -8.26 -3.09
C GLY A 37 -5.21 -9.59 -2.41
N LEU A 38 -6.14 -10.54 -2.41
CA LEU A 38 -5.98 -11.84 -1.76
C LEU A 38 -5.55 -12.91 -2.75
N GLY A 39 -4.73 -13.86 -2.29
CA GLY A 39 -4.22 -14.98 -3.07
C GLY A 39 -2.87 -14.70 -3.75
N THR A 40 -2.35 -15.73 -4.41
CA THR A 40 -1.07 -15.67 -5.13
C THR A 40 -1.16 -14.73 -6.33
N VAL A 41 -2.28 -14.76 -7.03
CA VAL A 41 -2.64 -13.89 -8.16
C VAL A 41 -4.02 -13.31 -7.83
N PRO A 42 -4.08 -12.11 -7.22
CA PRO A 42 -5.37 -11.52 -6.87
C PRO A 42 -6.19 -11.16 -8.11
N ASP A 43 -7.47 -11.51 -8.11
CA ASP A 43 -8.40 -11.11 -9.18
C ASP A 43 -8.62 -9.60 -9.21
N ASN A 44 -8.55 -8.94 -8.05
CA ASN A 44 -8.65 -7.49 -7.90
C ASN A 44 -7.91 -6.98 -6.65
N MET A 45 -7.81 -5.64 -6.54
CA MET A 45 -7.26 -4.91 -5.40
C MET A 45 -8.36 -4.08 -4.71
N SER A 46 -9.52 -4.70 -4.44
CA SER A 46 -10.73 -3.98 -4.05
C SER A 46 -11.03 -3.99 -2.54
N HIS A 47 -10.08 -4.42 -1.70
CA HIS A 47 -10.26 -4.43 -0.25
C HIS A 47 -9.45 -3.29 0.41
N PRO A 48 -10.05 -2.12 0.68
CA PRO A 48 -9.33 -1.02 1.32
C PRO A 48 -8.93 -1.38 2.76
N MET A 49 -7.66 -1.20 3.09
CA MET A 49 -7.11 -1.54 4.43
C MET A 49 -7.28 -0.40 5.42
N ILE A 50 -7.35 0.84 4.93
CA ILE A 50 -7.55 2.06 5.72
C ILE A 50 -8.41 3.06 4.95
N SER A 51 -8.92 4.07 5.67
CA SER A 51 -9.56 5.21 5.02
C SER A 51 -8.54 5.98 4.18
N PRO A 52 -8.88 6.41 2.95
CA PRO A 52 -8.01 7.24 2.13
C PRO A 52 -7.65 8.53 2.86
N PHE A 53 -6.43 9.01 2.64
CA PHE A 53 -5.95 10.26 3.23
C PHE A 53 -5.19 11.08 2.19
N GLN A 54 -5.12 12.38 2.43
CA GLN A 54 -4.41 13.30 1.57
C GLN A 54 -3.03 13.60 2.16
N ILE A 55 -2.02 13.72 1.30
CA ILE A 55 -0.74 14.32 1.65
C ILE A 55 -0.70 15.79 1.24
N ASN A 56 -0.04 16.61 2.04
CA ASN A 56 0.28 18.00 1.73
C ASN A 56 1.79 18.18 1.82
N GLY A 57 2.46 18.15 0.67
CA GLY A 57 3.88 18.37 0.51
C GLY A 57 4.27 19.86 0.52
N PRO A 58 5.56 20.17 0.65
CA PRO A 58 6.07 21.55 0.72
C PRO A 58 6.04 22.28 -0.63
N SER A 59 6.12 21.57 -1.76
CA SER A 59 6.10 22.13 -3.11
C SER A 59 5.70 21.07 -4.15
N ASN A 60 5.56 21.49 -5.41
CA ASN A 60 5.36 20.59 -6.56
C ASN A 60 6.68 20.02 -7.10
N GLU A 61 7.82 20.49 -6.59
CA GLU A 61 9.14 19.96 -6.92
C GLU A 61 9.44 18.71 -6.08
N PRO A 62 10.40 17.86 -6.49
CA PRO A 62 10.76 16.70 -5.69
C PRO A 62 11.20 17.07 -4.27
N TYR A 63 10.71 16.37 -3.26
CA TYR A 63 11.07 16.55 -1.86
C TYR A 63 11.30 15.20 -1.15
N PRO A 64 12.29 15.13 -0.24
CA PRO A 64 12.66 13.88 0.45
C PRO A 64 11.76 13.60 1.66
N GLY A 65 10.44 13.51 1.44
CA GLY A 65 9.46 13.20 2.49
C GLY A 65 9.15 11.72 2.57
N THR A 66 9.12 11.16 3.78
CA THR A 66 8.67 9.78 4.04
C THR A 66 7.38 9.81 4.85
N VAL A 67 6.37 9.05 4.39
CA VAL A 67 5.16 8.75 5.14
C VAL A 67 5.26 7.34 5.68
N CYS A 68 4.99 7.15 6.97
CA CYS A 68 4.94 5.84 7.58
C CYS A 68 3.62 5.69 8.35
N LEU A 69 2.87 4.65 7.99
CA LEU A 69 1.71 4.19 8.74
C LEU A 69 2.18 3.01 9.58
N PRO A 70 2.35 3.19 10.91
CA PRO A 70 2.99 2.18 11.74
C PRO A 70 2.17 0.90 11.84
N GLN A 71 0.85 0.99 11.65
CA GLN A 71 -0.05 -0.15 11.64
C GLN A 71 -1.13 0.01 10.58
N VAL A 72 -1.09 -0.86 9.58
CA VAL A 72 -2.13 -1.04 8.56
C VAL A 72 -2.81 -2.38 8.83
N PRO A 73 -4.05 -2.38 9.36
CA PRO A 73 -4.75 -3.60 9.74
C PRO A 73 -5.33 -4.31 8.51
N LEU A 74 -5.83 -5.54 8.71
CA LEU A 74 -6.69 -6.18 7.72
C LEU A 74 -8.00 -5.40 7.55
N PRO A 75 -8.58 -5.38 6.34
CA PRO A 75 -9.94 -4.88 6.12
C PRO A 75 -10.96 -5.61 7.00
N ALA A 76 -12.05 -4.93 7.34
CA ALA A 76 -13.13 -5.53 8.14
C ALA A 76 -13.68 -6.80 7.46
N ASN A 77 -14.00 -7.81 8.28
CA ASN A 77 -14.54 -9.11 7.83
C ASN A 77 -13.60 -9.94 6.92
N ILE A 78 -12.31 -9.62 6.88
CA ILE A 78 -11.29 -10.45 6.24
C ILE A 78 -10.41 -11.08 7.30
N SER A 79 -10.26 -12.40 7.21
CA SER A 79 -9.32 -13.17 8.01
C SER A 79 -8.32 -13.86 7.09
N VAL A 80 -7.08 -13.97 7.55
CA VAL A 80 -5.99 -14.64 6.85
C VAL A 80 -5.26 -15.56 7.82
N SER A 81 -4.63 -16.60 7.30
CA SER A 81 -3.81 -17.55 8.05
C SER A 81 -2.33 -17.39 7.70
N PRO A 82 -1.41 -17.75 8.61
CA PRO A 82 0.00 -17.89 8.25
C PRO A 82 0.16 -18.81 7.03
N GLY A 83 0.95 -18.38 6.05
CA GLY A 83 1.12 -19.06 4.77
C GLY A 83 0.26 -18.50 3.64
N ASP A 84 -0.76 -17.68 3.94
CA ASP A 84 -1.57 -17.07 2.88
C ASP A 84 -0.78 -16.03 2.08
N HIS A 85 -1.03 -16.01 0.78
CA HIS A 85 -0.44 -15.05 -0.14
C HIS A 85 -1.39 -13.86 -0.31
N ALA A 86 -0.81 -12.66 -0.39
CA ALA A 86 -1.57 -11.45 -0.70
C ALA A 86 -0.67 -10.42 -1.37
N THR A 87 -1.28 -9.33 -1.82
CA THR A 87 -0.60 -8.17 -2.39
C THR A 87 -1.20 -6.90 -1.79
N ILE A 88 -0.35 -6.03 -1.24
CA ILE A 88 -0.74 -4.64 -0.96
C ILE A 88 -0.52 -3.81 -2.21
N GLN A 89 -1.51 -2.99 -2.55
CA GLN A 89 -1.42 -1.96 -3.56
C GLN A 89 -1.47 -0.59 -2.90
N LEU A 90 -0.43 0.21 -3.11
CA LEU A 90 -0.43 1.64 -2.83
C LEU A 90 -0.83 2.37 -4.11
N VAL A 91 -1.82 3.24 -4.02
CA VAL A 91 -2.22 4.15 -5.09
C VAL A 91 -2.02 5.58 -4.63
N GLU A 92 -1.31 6.35 -5.43
CA GLU A 92 -1.19 7.80 -5.27
C GLU A 92 -1.87 8.49 -6.44
N THR A 93 -2.85 9.35 -6.14
CA THR A 93 -3.56 10.12 -7.17
C THR A 93 -3.24 11.59 -7.02
N ALA A 94 -2.59 12.15 -8.05
CA ALA A 94 -2.22 13.55 -8.07
C ALA A 94 -3.44 14.45 -8.35
N LYS A 95 -3.33 15.73 -8.00
CA LYS A 95 -4.39 16.75 -8.21
C LYS A 95 -5.00 16.76 -9.62
N HIS A 96 -4.20 16.43 -10.64
CA HIS A 96 -4.60 16.47 -12.05
C HIS A 96 -5.20 15.13 -12.55
N GLY A 97 -5.46 14.18 -11.64
CA GLY A 97 -6.12 12.90 -11.94
C GLY A 97 -5.20 11.78 -12.42
N ALA A 98 -3.90 12.03 -12.58
CA ALA A 98 -2.93 10.97 -12.82
C ALA A 98 -2.79 10.09 -11.58
N ALA A 99 -2.59 8.79 -11.80
CA ALA A 99 -2.47 7.81 -10.73
C ALA A 99 -1.19 6.99 -10.90
N LEU A 100 -0.45 6.85 -9.80
CA LEU A 100 0.70 5.98 -9.67
C LEU A 100 0.32 4.78 -8.83
N TYR A 101 0.89 3.63 -9.18
CA TYR A 101 0.60 2.36 -8.54
C TYR A 101 1.91 1.69 -8.15
N ASN A 102 2.01 1.26 -6.90
CA ASN A 102 3.07 0.37 -6.46
C ASN A 102 2.45 -0.84 -5.75
N VAL A 103 3.08 -2.00 -5.88
CA VAL A 103 2.60 -3.24 -5.27
C VAL A 103 3.69 -3.92 -4.46
N CYS A 104 3.31 -4.52 -3.34
CA CYS A 104 4.16 -5.38 -2.54
C CYS A 104 3.52 -6.76 -2.43
N TYR A 105 4.21 -7.79 -2.91
CA TYR A 105 3.78 -9.18 -2.74
C TYR A 105 4.16 -9.67 -1.35
N MET A 106 3.20 -10.27 -0.65
CA MET A 106 3.32 -10.67 0.74
C MET A 106 3.03 -12.15 0.93
N LEU A 107 3.59 -12.66 2.03
CA LEU A 107 3.27 -13.93 2.66
C LEU A 107 2.93 -13.65 4.11
N TYR A 108 1.72 -14.04 4.55
CA TYR A 108 1.33 -13.87 5.93
C TYR A 108 2.14 -14.79 6.85
N VAL A 109 2.58 -14.25 7.98
CA VAL A 109 3.32 -14.98 9.01
C VAL A 109 2.70 -14.72 10.39
N PRO A 110 2.94 -15.60 11.38
CA PRO A 110 2.61 -15.28 12.76
C PRO A 110 3.32 -13.98 13.19
N TRP A 111 2.84 -13.36 14.26
CA TRP A 111 3.48 -12.19 14.86
C TRP A 111 4.99 -12.40 15.05
N VAL A 112 5.76 -11.35 14.77
CA VAL A 112 7.20 -11.26 15.07
C VAL A 112 7.38 -10.37 16.28
#